data_AF-A0A843CX29-F1
#
_entry.id   AF-A0A843CX29-F1
#
_cell.length_a   1.000
_cell.length_b   1.000
_cell.length_c   1.000
_cell.angle_alpha   90.00
_cell.angle_beta   90.00
_cell.angle_gamma   90.00
#
_symmetry.space_group_name_H-M   'P 1'
#
loop_
_entity.id
_entity.type
_entity.pdbx_description
1 polymer ?
#
loop_
_entity_poly.entity_id
_entity_poly.type
_entity_poly.pdbx_seq_one_letter_code
_entity_poly.pdbx_strand_id
1 'polypeptide(L)'
;MKTNGRQRVRILMDDDVMDRLDELARKEQTTFNQVVNTALRKYAEWSSVYPEFGVVVSKTLLRSLFATAPEHVVREMGERNGREEGVRMVVLWRKKLDLESVLHVFGKILAHYSGLFVLDYSKNDDEVSVVLKHDMGIRASAYYAEYAKSLCRALGMAYDVTETEGQVLVKARSGAQAMSETEAAFKASPGRPLLADGS
;
A
#
# COMPACT_ATOMS: atom_id res chain seq x y z
N MET A 1 -14.53 -13.15 14.86
CA MET A 1 -13.40 -12.62 15.65
C MET A 1 -12.27 -13.64 15.58
N LYS A 2 -11.23 -13.44 14.75
CA LYS A 2 -10.06 -14.34 14.76
C LYS A 2 -9.25 -14.03 16.03
N THR A 3 -9.17 -14.99 16.94
CA THR A 3 -8.29 -14.89 18.11
C THR A 3 -6.85 -14.72 17.63
N ASN A 4 -6.13 -13.77 18.22
CA ASN A 4 -4.71 -13.54 17.98
C ASN A 4 -3.91 -14.67 18.66
N GLY A 5 -4.12 -15.91 18.20
CA GLY A 5 -3.57 -17.12 18.80
C GLY A 5 -2.08 -17.26 18.49
N ARG A 6 -1.27 -17.47 19.53
CA ARG A 6 0.12 -17.86 19.36
C ARG A 6 0.20 -19.37 19.17
N GLN A 7 0.82 -19.80 18.08
CA GLN A 7 1.12 -21.21 17.83
C GLN A 7 2.60 -21.47 18.09
N ARG A 8 2.91 -22.62 18.71
CA ARG A 8 4.29 -23.03 18.94
C ARG A 8 4.75 -23.89 17.77
N VAL A 9 5.83 -23.48 17.12
CA VAL A 9 6.46 -24.19 16.00
C VAL A 9 7.93 -24.44 16.37
N ARG A 10 8.51 -25.57 15.93
CA ARG A 10 9.95 -25.84 16.03
C ARG A 10 10.59 -25.63 14.66
N ILE A 11 11.67 -24.86 14.61
CA ILE A 11 12.41 -24.54 13.39
C ILE A 11 13.87 -24.87 13.68
N LEU A 12 14.51 -25.63 12.78
CA LEU A 12 15.97 -25.82 12.81
C LEU A 12 16.60 -24.60 12.13
N MET A 13 17.59 -23.98 12.77
CA MET A 13 18.28 -22.80 12.27
C MET A 13 19.79 -23.03 12.33
N ASP A 14 20.50 -22.51 11.33
CA ASP A 14 21.95 -22.54 11.31
C ASP A 14 22.53 -21.69 12.44
N ASP A 15 23.65 -22.14 13.01
CA ASP A 15 24.24 -21.52 14.21
C ASP A 15 24.63 -20.05 13.96
N ASP A 16 25.11 -19.70 12.77
CA ASP A 16 25.48 -18.32 12.42
C ASP A 16 24.27 -17.39 12.33
N VAL A 17 23.10 -17.92 11.94
CA VAL A 17 21.84 -17.17 11.93
C VAL A 17 21.34 -16.96 13.35
N MET A 18 21.45 -17.98 14.21
CA MET A 18 21.11 -17.88 15.64
C MET A 18 21.92 -16.77 16.32
N ASP A 19 23.24 -16.77 16.14
CA ASP A 19 24.15 -15.79 16.73
C ASP A 19 23.78 -14.36 16.30
N ARG A 20 23.51 -14.15 15.01
CA ARG A 20 23.10 -12.84 14.48
C ARG A 20 21.77 -12.36 15.04
N LEU A 21 20.79 -13.26 15.18
CA LEU A 21 19.48 -12.91 15.74
C LEU A 21 19.60 -12.54 17.23
N ASP A 22 20.46 -13.23 17.99
CA ASP A 22 20.75 -12.89 19.37
C ASP A 22 21.49 -11.55 19.52
N GLU A 23 22.45 -11.25 18.63
CA GLU A 23 23.08 -9.93 18.55
C GLU A 23 22.08 -8.81 18.27
N LEU A 24 21.17 -9.03 17.31
CA LEU A 24 20.10 -8.08 17.01
C LEU A 24 19.18 -7.89 18.21
N ALA A 25 18.78 -8.97 18.89
CA ALA A 25 17.94 -8.89 20.08
C ALA A 25 18.59 -8.05 21.18
N ARG A 26 19.90 -8.25 21.43
CA ARG A 26 20.68 -7.45 22.37
C ARG A 26 20.76 -5.98 21.97
N LYS A 27 21.07 -5.72 20.69
CA LYS A 27 21.20 -4.35 20.14
C LYS A 27 19.89 -3.57 20.22
N GLU A 28 18.78 -4.22 19.92
CA GLU A 28 17.44 -3.62 19.92
C GLU A 28 16.75 -3.66 21.30
N GLN A 29 17.45 -4.16 22.34
CA GLN A 29 16.90 -4.34 23.69
C GLN A 29 15.56 -5.10 23.70
N THR A 30 15.48 -6.14 22.88
CA THR A 30 14.29 -6.97 22.67
C THR A 30 14.63 -8.45 22.87
N THR A 31 13.64 -9.33 22.73
CA THR A 31 13.87 -10.78 22.85
C THR A 31 14.15 -11.41 21.49
N PHE A 32 14.91 -12.51 21.47
CA PHE A 32 15.12 -13.33 20.27
C PHE A 32 13.78 -13.66 19.57
N ASN A 33 12.77 -14.08 20.33
CA ASN A 33 11.44 -14.37 19.81
C ASN A 33 10.77 -13.15 19.14
N GLN A 34 10.98 -11.94 19.65
CA GLN A 34 10.45 -10.72 19.02
C GLN A 34 11.16 -10.41 17.71
N VAL A 35 12.48 -10.57 17.63
CA VAL A 35 13.24 -10.42 16.37
C VAL A 35 12.75 -11.44 15.33
N VAL A 36 12.66 -12.72 15.70
CA VAL A 36 12.20 -13.79 14.80
C VAL A 36 10.77 -13.54 14.30
N ASN A 37 9.83 -13.21 15.20
CA ASN A 37 8.45 -12.94 14.78
C ASN A 37 8.37 -11.71 13.87
N THR A 38 9.18 -10.69 14.11
CA THR A 38 9.23 -9.49 13.26
C THR A 38 9.80 -9.82 11.88
N ALA A 39 10.88 -10.61 11.82
CA ALA A 39 11.50 -11.04 10.57
C ALA A 39 10.57 -11.93 9.73
N LEU A 40 9.94 -12.93 10.36
CA LEU A 40 8.98 -13.82 9.69
C LEU A 40 7.74 -13.05 9.21
N ARG A 41 7.24 -12.11 10.01
CA ARG A 41 6.14 -11.22 9.60
C ARG A 41 6.53 -10.40 8.37
N LYS A 42 7.70 -9.75 8.41
CA LYS A 42 8.22 -8.98 7.27
C LYS A 42 8.39 -9.86 6.03
N TYR A 43 8.86 -11.10 6.19
CA TYR A 43 8.96 -12.03 5.06
C TYR A 43 7.58 -12.36 4.46
N ALA A 44 6.61 -12.69 5.30
CA ALA A 44 5.26 -13.05 4.87
C ALA A 44 4.49 -11.87 4.25
N GLU A 45 4.67 -10.65 4.77
CA GLU A 45 3.92 -9.46 4.33
C GLU A 45 4.62 -8.71 3.19
N TRP A 46 5.95 -8.74 3.13
CA TRP A 46 6.76 -7.95 2.20
C TRP A 46 7.74 -8.79 1.39
N SER A 47 8.72 -9.44 2.03
CA SER A 47 9.88 -9.97 1.30
C SER A 47 9.57 -11.13 0.35
N SER A 48 8.47 -11.85 0.56
CA SER A 48 8.01 -12.91 -0.34
C SER A 48 7.29 -12.38 -1.59
N VAL A 49 6.79 -11.14 -1.56
CA VAL A 49 5.97 -10.54 -2.62
C VAL A 49 6.71 -9.43 -3.36
N TYR A 50 7.49 -8.62 -2.65
CA TYR A 50 8.19 -7.45 -3.17
C TYR A 50 9.17 -7.72 -4.34
N PRO A 51 9.89 -8.86 -4.41
CA PRO A 51 10.82 -9.12 -5.53
C PRO A 51 10.20 -9.02 -6.93
N GLU A 52 8.87 -9.12 -7.08
CA GLU A 52 8.17 -8.90 -8.35
C GLU A 52 8.21 -7.45 -8.88
N PHE A 53 8.67 -6.49 -8.05
CA PHE A 53 8.72 -5.05 -8.37
C PHE A 53 10.15 -4.49 -8.44
N GLY A 54 11.18 -5.32 -8.25
CA GLY A 54 12.58 -4.95 -8.48
C GLY A 54 13.37 -4.57 -7.23
N VAL A 55 14.37 -3.70 -7.41
CA VAL A 55 15.40 -3.39 -6.41
C VAL A 55 14.97 -2.23 -5.51
N VAL A 56 15.24 -2.35 -4.20
CA VAL A 56 15.06 -1.25 -3.24
C VAL A 56 16.08 -0.15 -3.53
N VAL A 57 15.62 1.03 -3.92
CA VAL A 57 16.47 2.22 -4.12
C VAL A 57 16.60 3.00 -2.82
N SER A 58 17.79 3.53 -2.53
CA SER A 58 18.00 4.35 -1.33
C SER A 58 17.22 5.67 -1.41
N LYS A 59 16.69 6.12 -0.26
CA LYS A 59 15.96 7.40 -0.15
C LYS A 59 16.81 8.59 -0.59
N THR A 60 18.12 8.57 -0.29
CA THR A 60 19.07 9.60 -0.70
C THR A 60 19.21 9.71 -2.21
N LEU A 61 19.27 8.57 -2.92
CA LEU A 61 19.31 8.57 -4.38
C LEU A 61 18.00 9.11 -4.96
N LEU A 62 16.85 8.65 -4.47
CA LEU A 62 15.55 9.15 -4.93
C LEU A 62 15.40 10.66 -4.73
N ARG A 63 15.82 11.19 -3.57
CA ARG A 63 15.84 12.64 -3.31
C ARG A 63 16.67 13.38 -4.37
N SER A 64 17.87 12.88 -4.68
CA SER A 64 18.74 13.50 -5.69
C SER A 64 18.13 13.45 -7.10
N LEU A 65 17.50 12.33 -7.46
CA LEU A 65 16.80 12.19 -8.74
C LEU A 65 15.62 13.17 -8.85
N PHE A 66 14.77 13.26 -7.83
CA PHE A 66 13.67 14.25 -7.83
C PHE A 66 14.20 15.68 -7.86
N ALA A 67 15.29 16.00 -7.14
CA ALA A 67 15.89 17.33 -7.12
C ALA A 67 16.51 17.77 -8.47
N THR A 68 16.69 16.85 -9.43
CA THR A 68 17.28 17.14 -10.74
C THR A 68 16.30 17.00 -11.89
N ALA A 69 15.27 16.15 -11.74
CA ALA A 69 14.27 15.93 -12.78
C ALA A 69 13.39 17.17 -13.01
N PRO A 70 13.00 17.49 -14.27
CA PRO A 70 12.00 18.51 -14.56
C PRO A 70 10.64 18.15 -13.96
N GLU A 71 9.87 19.16 -13.54
CA GLU A 71 8.58 18.93 -12.86
C GLU A 71 7.57 18.15 -13.73
N HIS A 72 7.46 18.48 -15.01
CA HIS A 72 6.53 17.79 -15.92
C HIS A 72 6.85 16.30 -16.03
N VAL A 73 8.15 15.94 -16.05
CA VAL A 73 8.60 14.53 -16.10
C VAL A 73 8.19 13.79 -14.82
N VAL A 74 8.40 14.39 -13.63
CA VAL A 74 8.04 13.70 -12.38
C VAL A 74 6.53 13.54 -12.22
N ARG A 75 5.74 14.48 -12.72
CA ARG A 75 4.27 14.38 -12.74
C ARG A 75 3.80 13.27 -13.68
N GLU A 76 4.32 13.23 -14.91
CA GLU A 76 4.01 12.17 -15.88
C GLU A 76 4.41 10.78 -15.35
N MET A 77 5.58 10.69 -14.71
CA MET A 77 6.02 9.45 -14.05
C MET A 77 5.08 9.06 -12.91
N GLY A 78 4.65 10.01 -12.07
CA GLY A 78 3.71 9.77 -10.98
C GLY A 78 2.38 9.24 -11.50
N GLU A 79 1.83 9.87 -12.53
CA GLU A 79 0.58 9.46 -13.16
C GLU A 79 0.66 8.03 -13.72
N ARG A 80 1.65 7.80 -14.57
CA ARG A 80 1.87 6.49 -15.23
C ARG A 80 2.06 5.39 -14.19
N ASN A 81 2.94 5.61 -13.21
CA ASN A 81 3.22 4.61 -12.18
C ASN A 81 2.02 4.38 -11.26
N GLY A 82 1.21 5.40 -10.95
CA GLY A 82 -0.01 5.22 -10.15
C GLY A 82 -1.06 4.38 -10.87
N ARG A 83 -1.23 4.62 -12.18
CA ARG A 83 -2.18 3.89 -13.04
C ARG A 83 -1.75 2.45 -13.29
N GLU A 84 -0.46 2.20 -13.48
CA GLU A 84 0.08 0.90 -13.87
C GLU A 84 0.60 0.13 -12.65
N GLU A 85 1.74 0.54 -12.11
CA GLU A 85 2.39 -0.16 -11.00
C GLU A 85 1.57 -0.12 -9.71
N GLY A 86 0.90 0.99 -9.41
CA GLY A 86 0.07 1.13 -8.22
C GLY A 86 -1.11 0.17 -8.21
N VAL A 87 -1.83 0.08 -9.33
CA VAL A 87 -2.92 -0.89 -9.50
C VAL A 87 -2.39 -2.31 -9.43
N ARG A 88 -1.27 -2.60 -10.12
CA ARG A 88 -0.63 -3.92 -10.10
C ARG A 88 -0.22 -4.35 -8.69
N MET A 89 0.38 -3.45 -7.90
CA MET A 89 0.73 -3.71 -6.49
C MET A 89 -0.52 -4.08 -5.68
N VAL A 90 -1.58 -3.28 -5.77
CA VAL A 90 -2.80 -3.52 -4.99
C VAL A 90 -3.42 -4.87 -5.33
N VAL A 91 -3.54 -5.17 -6.63
CA VAL A 91 -4.07 -6.46 -7.09
C VAL A 91 -3.17 -7.62 -6.69
N LEU A 92 -1.83 -7.47 -6.74
CA LEU A 92 -0.95 -8.58 -6.36
C LEU A 92 -1.11 -8.96 -4.88
N TRP A 93 -1.09 -7.98 -3.97
CA TRP A 93 -1.20 -8.21 -2.53
C TRP A 93 -2.62 -8.53 -2.07
N ARG A 94 -3.66 -7.97 -2.70
CA ARG A 94 -5.04 -8.02 -2.19
C ARG A 94 -6.02 -8.73 -3.11
N LYS A 95 -5.61 -9.08 -4.33
CA LYS A 95 -6.42 -9.73 -5.37
C LYS A 95 -7.66 -8.95 -5.82
N LYS A 96 -7.79 -7.69 -5.39
CA LYS A 96 -8.87 -6.77 -5.77
C LYS A 96 -8.40 -5.33 -5.66
N LEU A 97 -9.00 -4.45 -6.46
CA LEU A 97 -8.78 -3.01 -6.41
C LEU A 97 -9.99 -2.32 -5.77
N ASP A 98 -9.84 -1.93 -4.51
CA ASP A 98 -10.78 -1.09 -3.77
C ASP A 98 -10.02 -0.19 -2.77
N LEU A 99 -10.71 0.80 -2.20
CA LEU A 99 -10.09 1.76 -1.28
C LEU A 99 -9.41 1.08 -0.08
N GLU A 100 -10.05 0.06 0.51
CA GLU A 100 -9.46 -0.69 1.63
C GLU A 100 -8.16 -1.41 1.24
N SER A 101 -8.11 -1.96 0.03
CA SER A 101 -6.93 -2.64 -0.50
C SER A 101 -5.80 -1.66 -0.79
N VAL A 102 -6.12 -0.47 -1.31
CA VAL A 102 -5.16 0.64 -1.49
C VAL A 102 -4.61 1.07 -0.13
N LEU A 103 -5.46 1.40 0.84
CA LEU A 103 -5.04 1.84 2.17
C LEU A 103 -4.22 0.77 2.90
N HIS A 104 -4.55 -0.51 2.73
CA HIS A 104 -3.76 -1.60 3.28
C HIS A 104 -2.37 -1.68 2.64
N VAL A 105 -2.28 -1.69 1.31
CA VAL A 105 -0.98 -1.83 0.62
C VAL A 105 -0.10 -0.61 0.88
N PHE A 106 -0.60 0.60 0.64
CA PHE A 106 0.23 1.81 0.81
C PHE A 106 0.42 2.19 2.29
N GLY A 107 -0.62 2.05 3.11
CA GLY A 107 -0.60 2.51 4.51
C GLY A 107 -0.10 1.48 5.52
N LYS A 108 -0.16 0.17 5.23
CA LYS A 108 0.32 -0.87 6.16
C LYS A 108 1.55 -1.61 5.65
N ILE A 109 1.69 -1.81 4.35
CA ILE A 109 2.80 -2.57 3.80
C ILE A 109 3.94 -1.62 3.38
N LEU A 110 3.70 -0.73 2.41
CA LEU A 110 4.75 0.14 1.87
C LEU A 110 5.23 1.17 2.90
N ALA A 111 4.32 1.85 3.61
CA ALA A 111 4.70 2.80 4.65
C ALA A 111 5.49 2.15 5.81
N HIS A 112 5.26 0.86 6.08
CA HIS A 112 5.94 0.16 7.17
C HIS A 112 7.32 -0.40 6.76
N TYR A 113 7.46 -0.90 5.52
CA TYR A 113 8.65 -1.63 5.10
C TYR A 113 9.57 -0.91 4.11
N SER A 114 9.09 0.07 3.34
CA SER A 114 9.89 0.71 2.28
C SER A 114 10.93 1.70 2.81
N GLY A 115 10.65 2.36 3.94
CA GLY A 115 11.46 3.48 4.45
C GLY A 115 11.39 4.76 3.61
N LEU A 116 10.50 4.84 2.61
CA LEU A 116 10.43 5.96 1.67
C LEU A 116 9.52 7.09 2.16
N PHE A 117 8.44 6.75 2.85
CA PHE A 117 7.44 7.68 3.34
C PHE A 117 6.71 7.12 4.56
N VAL A 118 6.01 7.99 5.27
CA VAL A 118 5.00 7.64 6.28
C VAL A 118 3.63 7.98 5.71
N LEU A 119 2.62 7.15 5.98
CA LEU A 119 1.26 7.39 5.54
C LEU A 119 0.30 7.28 6.72
N ASP A 120 -0.39 8.39 7.00
CA ASP A 120 -1.50 8.47 7.95
C ASP A 120 -2.80 8.64 7.17
N TYR A 121 -3.91 8.09 7.66
CA TYR A 121 -5.22 8.35 7.07
C TYR A 121 -6.34 8.37 8.11
N SER A 122 -7.38 9.14 7.82
CA SER A 122 -8.68 9.09 8.51
C SER A 122 -9.76 8.77 7.48
N LYS A 123 -10.80 8.07 7.93
CA LYS A 123 -11.91 7.64 7.07
C LYS A 123 -13.22 7.81 7.84
N ASN A 124 -14.17 8.45 7.18
CA ASN A 124 -15.59 8.49 7.55
C ASN A 124 -16.39 7.76 6.45
N ASP A 125 -17.72 7.71 6.55
CA ASP A 125 -18.56 6.88 5.67
C ASP A 125 -18.35 7.18 4.17
N ASP A 126 -18.24 8.45 3.79
CA ASP A 126 -18.14 8.88 2.38
C ASP A 126 -16.80 9.53 2.00
N GLU A 127 -15.90 9.75 2.95
CA GLU A 127 -14.66 10.50 2.74
C GLU A 127 -13.45 9.82 3.39
N VAL A 128 -12.33 9.83 2.68
CA VAL A 128 -11.01 9.48 3.19
C VAL A 128 -10.06 10.67 3.04
N SER A 129 -9.32 10.96 4.10
CA SER A 129 -8.20 11.90 4.09
C SER A 129 -6.90 11.12 4.32
N VAL A 130 -5.95 11.22 3.39
CA VAL A 130 -4.65 10.56 3.44
C VAL A 130 -3.55 11.61 3.47
N VAL A 131 -2.62 11.47 4.41
CA VAL A 131 -1.41 12.31 4.50
C VAL A 131 -0.20 11.42 4.27
N LEU A 132 0.48 11.64 3.14
CA LEU A 132 1.77 11.02 2.84
C LEU A 132 2.88 12.01 3.19
N LYS A 133 3.73 11.66 4.16
CA LYS A 133 4.88 12.46 4.61
C LYS A 133 6.17 11.86 4.08
N HIS A 134 7.01 12.72 3.51
CA HIS A 134 8.34 12.37 3.00
C HIS A 134 9.30 13.55 3.20
N ASP A 135 10.59 13.37 2.92
CA ASP A 135 11.62 14.41 3.07
C ASP A 135 12.42 14.58 1.77
N MET A 136 11.73 14.51 0.62
CA MET A 136 12.35 14.40 -0.71
C MET A 136 12.11 15.60 -1.63
N GLY A 137 11.58 16.70 -1.09
CA GLY A 137 11.38 17.96 -1.80
C GLY A 137 10.10 17.98 -2.65
N ILE A 138 9.73 19.19 -3.11
CA ILE A 138 8.45 19.46 -3.78
C ILE A 138 8.20 18.61 -5.04
N ARG A 139 9.25 18.22 -5.76
CA ARG A 139 9.12 17.36 -6.95
C ARG A 139 8.77 15.91 -6.61
N ALA A 140 9.18 15.43 -5.43
CA ALA A 140 8.70 14.15 -4.93
C ALA A 140 7.21 14.25 -4.55
N SER A 141 6.78 15.39 -3.99
CA SER A 141 5.36 15.65 -3.71
C SER A 141 4.53 15.66 -4.99
N ALA A 142 5.02 16.30 -6.05
CA ALA A 142 4.38 16.30 -7.37
C ALA A 142 4.23 14.87 -7.94
N TYR A 143 5.26 14.04 -7.81
CA TYR A 143 5.19 12.61 -8.17
C TYR A 143 4.12 11.87 -7.37
N TYR A 144 4.15 11.96 -6.04
CA TYR A 144 3.19 11.25 -5.17
C TYR A 144 1.76 11.76 -5.34
N ALA A 145 1.58 13.04 -5.64
CA ALA A 145 0.29 13.63 -5.94
C ALA A 145 -0.31 13.02 -7.20
N GLU A 146 0.41 13.00 -8.33
CA GLU A 146 -0.11 12.39 -9.57
C GLU A 146 -0.32 10.87 -9.45
N TYR A 147 0.52 10.21 -8.65
CA TYR A 147 0.35 8.81 -8.31
C TYR A 147 -0.98 8.57 -7.57
N ALA A 148 -1.24 9.35 -6.52
CA ALA A 148 -2.47 9.22 -5.74
C ALA A 148 -3.71 9.61 -6.55
N LYS A 149 -3.65 10.69 -7.35
CA LYS A 149 -4.73 11.08 -8.27
C LYS A 149 -5.08 9.94 -9.23
N SER A 150 -4.07 9.23 -9.74
CA SER A 150 -4.29 8.09 -10.65
C SER A 150 -4.98 6.93 -9.97
N LEU A 151 -4.63 6.62 -8.72
CA LEU A 151 -5.36 5.64 -7.93
C LEU A 151 -6.80 6.07 -7.65
N CYS A 152 -7.04 7.33 -7.28
CA CYS A 152 -8.40 7.85 -7.08
C CYS A 152 -9.24 7.75 -8.36
N ARG A 153 -8.68 8.07 -9.52
CA ARG A 153 -9.34 7.88 -10.83
C ARG A 153 -9.67 6.41 -11.08
N ALA A 154 -8.73 5.50 -10.83
CA ALA A 154 -8.95 4.06 -10.98
C ALA A 154 -10.05 3.51 -10.05
N LEU A 155 -10.27 4.18 -8.90
CA LEU A 155 -11.34 3.87 -7.96
C LEU A 155 -12.65 4.61 -8.23
N GLY A 156 -12.72 5.47 -9.26
CA GLY A 156 -13.90 6.30 -9.53
C GLY A 156 -14.22 7.33 -8.43
N MET A 157 -13.21 7.74 -7.67
CA MET A 157 -13.38 8.69 -6.56
C MET A 157 -13.15 10.12 -7.02
N ALA A 158 -13.98 11.04 -6.53
CA ALA A 158 -13.67 12.46 -6.62
C ALA A 158 -12.58 12.80 -5.59
N TYR A 159 -11.62 13.65 -5.96
CA TYR A 159 -10.48 13.96 -5.10
C TYR A 159 -10.08 15.43 -5.15
N ASP A 160 -9.46 15.88 -4.06
CA ASP A 160 -8.69 17.11 -3.94
C ASP A 160 -7.30 16.77 -3.39
N VAL A 161 -6.26 17.40 -3.94
CA VAL A 161 -4.86 17.12 -3.57
C VAL A 161 -4.12 18.41 -3.30
N THR A 162 -3.50 18.48 -2.12
CA THR A 162 -2.61 19.57 -1.72
C THR A 162 -1.18 19.06 -1.58
N GLU A 163 -0.24 19.79 -2.15
CA GLU A 163 1.19 19.48 -2.13
C GLU A 163 1.93 20.50 -1.25
N THR A 164 2.84 20.03 -0.40
CA THR A 164 3.91 20.85 0.18
C THR A 164 5.25 20.15 -0.04
N GLU A 165 6.38 20.79 0.28
CA GLU A 165 7.71 20.25 0.03
C GLU A 165 7.98 18.85 0.64
N GLY A 166 7.30 18.51 1.74
CA GLY A 166 7.49 17.23 2.45
C GLY A 166 6.21 16.44 2.64
N GLN A 167 5.09 16.85 2.06
CA GLN A 167 3.85 16.10 2.22
C GLN A 167 2.89 16.24 1.05
N VAL A 168 2.03 15.24 0.91
CA VAL A 168 0.86 15.26 0.04
C VAL A 168 -0.35 14.92 0.89
N LEU A 169 -1.35 15.80 0.87
CA LEU A 169 -2.67 15.55 1.44
C LEU A 169 -3.62 15.22 0.31
N VAL A 170 -4.29 14.07 0.39
CA VAL A 170 -5.33 13.64 -0.54
C VAL A 170 -6.63 13.54 0.24
N LYS A 171 -7.65 14.27 -0.21
CA LYS A 171 -9.03 14.07 0.24
C LYS A 171 -9.80 13.43 -0.90
N ALA A 172 -10.37 12.26 -0.67
CA ALA A 172 -11.13 11.55 -1.69
C ALA A 172 -12.50 11.12 -1.15
N ARG A 173 -13.51 11.15 -2.00
CA ARG A 173 -14.88 10.73 -1.68
C ARG A 173 -15.46 9.85 -2.78
N SER A 174 -16.37 8.97 -2.42
CA SER A 174 -17.10 8.14 -3.38
C SER A 174 -17.74 9.05 -4.44
N GLY A 175 -17.46 8.77 -5.72
CA GLY A 175 -18.05 9.55 -6.81
C GLY A 175 -19.56 9.32 -6.90
N ALA A 176 -20.33 10.39 -7.15
CA ALA A 176 -21.79 10.32 -7.31
C ALA A 176 -22.27 9.35 -8.42
N GLN A 177 -21.37 8.89 -9.30
CA GLN A 177 -21.67 7.90 -10.35
C GLN A 177 -21.67 6.44 -9.87
N ALA A 178 -21.04 6.11 -8.72
CA ALA A 178 -20.98 4.74 -8.21
C ALA A 178 -22.33 4.23 -7.69
N MET A 179 -23.21 5.13 -7.26
CA MET A 179 -24.55 4.77 -6.77
C MET A 179 -25.54 4.48 -7.92
N SER A 180 -25.44 5.15 -9.07
CA SER A 180 -26.42 4.94 -10.16
C SER A 180 -26.17 3.66 -10.97
N GLU A 181 -24.91 3.26 -11.16
CA GLU A 181 -24.58 2.06 -11.95
C GLU A 181 -24.82 0.75 -11.16
N THR A 182 -24.59 0.77 -9.84
CA THR A 182 -24.82 -0.40 -8.98
C THR A 182 -26.32 -0.68 -8.80
N GLU A 183 -27.15 0.36 -8.69
CA GLU A 183 -28.61 0.22 -8.61
C GLU A 183 -29.23 -0.20 -9.95
N ALA A 184 -28.69 0.30 -11.07
CA ALA A 184 -29.12 -0.10 -12.41
C ALA A 184 -28.75 -1.55 -12.73
N ALA A 185 -27.54 -2.00 -12.36
CA ALA A 185 -27.10 -3.38 -12.54
C ALA A 185 -27.88 -4.37 -11.67
N PHE A 186 -28.29 -3.96 -10.46
CA PHE A 186 -29.11 -4.79 -9.56
C PHE A 186 -30.56 -4.91 -10.05
N LYS A 187 -31.15 -3.85 -10.62
CA LYS A 187 -32.52 -3.87 -11.19
C LYS A 187 -32.61 -4.56 -12.55
N ALA A 188 -31.50 -4.70 -13.29
CA ALA A 188 -31.48 -5.25 -14.64
C ALA A 188 -31.29 -6.79 -14.71
N SER A 189 -31.07 -7.47 -13.58
CA SER A 189 -30.86 -8.93 -13.59
C SER A 189 -32.20 -9.68 -13.46
N PRO A 190 -32.71 -10.36 -14.50
CA PRO A 190 -33.92 -11.15 -14.38
C PRO A 190 -33.57 -12.42 -13.60
N GLY A 191 -34.22 -12.62 -12.45
CA GLY A 191 -34.06 -13.81 -11.62
C GLY A 191 -34.26 -15.08 -12.46
N ARG A 192 -33.20 -15.90 -12.57
CA ARG A 192 -33.32 -17.28 -13.07
C ARG A 192 -33.58 -18.22 -11.90
N PRO A 193 -34.48 -19.21 -12.04
CA PRO A 193 -34.82 -20.11 -10.95
C PRO A 193 -33.67 -21.07 -10.63
N LEU A 194 -33.55 -21.45 -9.37
CA LEU A 194 -32.73 -22.58 -8.94
C LEU A 194 -33.18 -23.85 -9.69
N LEU A 195 -32.27 -24.45 -10.45
CA LEU A 195 -32.39 -25.86 -10.82
C LEU A 195 -32.09 -26.66 -9.56
N ALA A 196 -33.07 -27.45 -9.14
CA ALA A 196 -32.92 -28.44 -8.09
C ALA A 196 -32.26 -29.70 -8.66
N ASP A 197 -31.34 -30.25 -7.88
CA ASP A 197 -30.56 -31.43 -8.20
C ASP A 197 -31.39 -32.72 -8.04
N GLY A 198 -31.25 -33.63 -9.01
CA GLY A 198 -31.17 -35.08 -8.81
C GLY A 198 -32.38 -35.87 -8.31
N SER A 199 -32.98 -36.67 -9.20
CA SER A 199 -33.18 -38.14 -9.09
C SER A 199 -33.75 -38.68 -10.40
#